data_AF-A0A093YUI9-F1
#
_entry.id   AF-A0A093YUI9-F1
#
_cell.length_a   1.000
_cell.length_b   1.000
_cell.length_c   1.000
_cell.angle_alpha   90.00
_cell.angle_beta   90.00
_cell.angle_gamma   90.00
#
_symmetry.space_group_name_H-M   'P 1'
#
loop_
_entity.id
_entity.type
_entity.pdbx_description
1 polymer ?
#
loop_
_entity_poly.entity_id
_entity_poly.type
_entity_poly.pdbx_seq_one_letter_code
_entity_poly.pdbx_strand_id
1 'polypeptide(L)'
;WEDELERIDAAGFRPQLIFIDTGLVTELNATNRRNFLDLFKAVAEFDGYRAGHLMCSRSRQPEAVLDQEIFALKMQHLVLSVKSRTLALGSMRIGDILHEVLQMVRAHHVRMEGDFINVVLSILLLEGSGRQLNPDIDLLSSALPILRQLGAQSGGGMLRQGDFSMLKVWAGLEARKYMQASVEDVERAVKYDQLSPNV
;
A
#
# COMPACT_ATOMS: atom_id res chain seq x y z
N TRP A 1 -7.42 5.38 -32.23
CA TRP A 1 -8.41 4.98 -31.20
C TRP A 1 -8.87 6.20 -30.41
N GLU A 2 -8.01 7.20 -30.21
CA GLU A 2 -8.38 8.52 -29.66
C GLU A 2 -9.51 9.21 -30.44
N ASP A 3 -9.43 9.28 -31.78
CA ASP A 3 -10.51 9.82 -32.62
C ASP A 3 -11.87 9.11 -32.42
N GLU A 4 -11.84 7.80 -32.14
CA GLU A 4 -13.06 7.02 -31.90
C GLU A 4 -13.62 7.30 -30.50
N LEU A 5 -12.77 7.53 -29.50
CA LEU A 5 -13.18 7.97 -28.17
C LEU A 5 -13.82 9.37 -28.22
N GLU A 6 -13.24 10.30 -28.98
CA GLU A 6 -13.81 11.63 -29.17
C GLU A 6 -15.19 11.57 -29.84
N ARG A 7 -15.35 10.72 -30.88
CA ARG A 7 -16.62 10.50 -31.55
C ARG A 7 -17.69 9.96 -30.58
N ILE A 8 -17.32 9.00 -29.74
CA ILE A 8 -18.21 8.38 -28.74
C ILE A 8 -18.59 9.39 -27.65
N ASP A 9 -17.66 10.21 -27.18
CA ASP A 9 -17.93 11.28 -26.19
C ASP A 9 -18.86 12.36 -26.77
N ALA A 10 -18.62 12.78 -28.02
CA ALA A 10 -19.48 13.74 -28.73
C ALA A 10 -20.90 13.20 -28.99
N ALA A 11 -21.04 11.88 -29.15
CA ALA A 11 -22.34 11.21 -29.23
C ALA A 11 -23.05 11.06 -27.87
N GLY A 12 -22.45 11.55 -26.77
CA GLY A 12 -23.03 11.59 -25.43
C GLY A 12 -22.81 10.32 -24.60
N PHE A 13 -22.02 9.36 -25.09
CA PHE A 13 -21.65 8.20 -24.29
C PHE A 13 -20.61 8.60 -23.25
N ARG A 14 -20.80 8.15 -22.00
CA ARG A 14 -19.86 8.39 -20.90
C ARG A 14 -19.25 7.07 -20.45
N PRO A 15 -17.94 7.02 -20.13
CA PRO A 15 -17.33 5.83 -19.55
C PRO A 15 -18.05 5.43 -18.26
N GLN A 16 -18.40 4.15 -18.13
CA GLN A 16 -19.00 3.58 -16.94
C GLN A 16 -18.21 2.36 -16.50
N LEU A 17 -17.95 2.26 -15.19
CA LEU A 17 -17.40 1.05 -14.58
C LEU A 17 -18.55 0.23 -13.99
N ILE A 18 -18.86 -0.91 -14.61
CA ILE A 18 -19.94 -1.80 -14.18
C ILE A 18 -19.30 -3.03 -13.54
N PHE A 19 -19.59 -3.25 -12.25
CA PHE A 19 -19.14 -4.44 -11.53
C PHE A 19 -20.11 -5.60 -11.76
N ILE A 20 -19.60 -6.70 -12.30
CA ILE A 20 -20.41 -7.89 -12.62
C ILE A 20 -20.06 -9.13 -11.79
N ASP A 21 -18.83 -9.17 -11.25
CA ASP A 21 -18.31 -10.30 -10.47
C ASP A 21 -18.01 -9.84 -9.04
N THR A 22 -18.53 -10.60 -8.08
CA THR A 22 -18.34 -10.39 -6.65
C THR A 22 -17.69 -11.60 -5.96
N GLY A 23 -17.06 -12.51 -6.72
CA GLY A 23 -16.52 -13.78 -6.22
C GLY A 23 -15.43 -13.64 -5.16
N LEU A 24 -14.78 -12.48 -5.07
CA LEU A 24 -13.75 -12.17 -4.05
C LEU A 24 -14.23 -11.14 -3.01
N VAL A 25 -15.52 -10.82 -2.95
CA VAL A 25 -16.03 -9.91 -1.91
C VAL A 25 -15.94 -10.59 -0.54
N THR A 26 -15.23 -9.96 0.39
CA THR A 26 -15.15 -10.36 1.80
C THR A 26 -15.48 -9.18 2.70
N GLU A 27 -16.15 -9.44 3.81
CA GLU A 27 -16.37 -8.46 4.86
C GLU A 27 -15.43 -8.77 6.03
N LEU A 28 -14.63 -7.79 6.43
CA LEU A 28 -13.80 -7.90 7.63
C LEU A 28 -14.65 -7.63 8.87
N ASN A 29 -14.89 -8.67 9.68
CA ASN A 29 -15.48 -8.50 11.00
C ASN A 29 -14.62 -7.56 11.89
N ALA A 30 -15.18 -7.07 13.00
CA ALA A 30 -14.51 -6.10 13.86
C ALA A 30 -13.14 -6.55 14.39
N THR A 31 -12.91 -7.86 14.57
CA THR A 31 -11.61 -8.41 15.00
C THR A 31 -10.63 -8.45 13.85
N ASN A 32 -11.02 -8.97 12.68
CA ASN A 32 -10.18 -9.03 11.49
C ASN A 32 -9.81 -7.62 10.99
N ARG A 33 -10.75 -6.67 11.08
CA ARG A 33 -10.49 -5.25 10.78
C ARG A 33 -9.44 -4.65 11.72
N ARG A 34 -9.53 -4.89 13.03
CA ARG A 34 -8.52 -4.44 14.00
C ARG A 34 -7.16 -5.08 13.73
N ASN A 35 -7.15 -6.39 13.47
CA ASN A 35 -5.92 -7.12 13.16
C ASN A 35 -5.23 -6.56 11.90
N PHE A 36 -6.02 -6.27 10.86
CA PHE A 36 -5.54 -5.64 9.64
C PHE A 36 -4.98 -4.24 9.89
N LEU A 37 -5.69 -3.40 10.65
CA LEU A 37 -5.25 -2.02 10.94
C LEU A 37 -3.96 -1.98 11.75
N ASP A 38 -3.82 -2.83 12.77
CA ASP A 38 -2.59 -2.92 13.57
C ASP A 38 -1.39 -3.38 12.72
N LEU A 39 -1.60 -4.35 11.83
CA LEU A 39 -0.57 -4.83 10.92
C LEU A 39 -0.17 -3.71 9.93
N PHE A 40 -1.16 -3.06 9.33
CA PHE A 40 -0.95 -1.96 8.40
C PHE A 40 -0.19 -0.80 9.06
N LYS A 41 -0.55 -0.47 10.29
CA LYS A 41 0.13 0.53 11.13
C LYS A 41 1.58 0.17 11.40
N ALA A 42 1.87 -1.06 11.81
CA ALA A 42 3.25 -1.51 12.04
C ALA A 42 4.10 -1.39 10.76
N VAL A 43 3.56 -1.79 9.61
CA VAL A 43 4.24 -1.64 8.31
C VAL A 43 4.46 -0.17 7.95
N ALA A 44 3.45 0.69 8.16
CA ALA A 44 3.55 2.12 7.87
C ALA A 44 4.56 2.86 8.77
N GLU A 45 4.74 2.41 10.01
CA GLU A 45 5.76 2.89 10.95
C GLU A 45 7.16 2.29 10.66
N PHE A 46 7.31 1.51 9.59
CA PHE A 46 8.52 0.77 9.23
C PHE A 46 8.99 -0.25 10.30
N ASP A 47 8.05 -0.75 11.10
CA ASP A 47 8.27 -1.75 12.14
C ASP A 47 7.84 -3.13 11.64
N GLY A 48 8.68 -3.71 10.77
CA GLY A 48 8.44 -5.04 10.21
C GLY A 48 8.61 -6.17 11.22
N TYR A 49 9.40 -5.97 12.28
CA TYR A 49 9.54 -6.94 13.36
C TYR A 49 8.22 -7.10 14.12
N ARG A 50 7.60 -5.98 14.52
CA ARG A 50 6.26 -5.99 15.11
C ARG A 50 5.23 -6.54 14.14
N ALA A 51 5.27 -6.17 12.87
CA ALA A 51 4.37 -6.71 11.85
C ALA A 51 4.47 -8.25 11.80
N GLY A 52 5.68 -8.80 11.83
CA GLY A 52 5.91 -10.24 11.85
C GLY A 52 5.32 -10.92 13.08
N HIS A 53 5.51 -10.36 14.28
CA HIS A 53 4.89 -10.87 15.50
C HIS A 53 3.36 -10.82 15.46
N LEU A 54 2.78 -9.73 14.95
CA LEU A 54 1.33 -9.60 14.80
C LEU A 54 0.78 -10.68 13.86
N MET A 55 1.47 -10.98 12.75
CA MET A 55 1.05 -12.05 11.82
C MET A 55 1.13 -13.44 12.47
N CYS A 56 2.18 -13.74 13.24
CA CYS A 56 2.33 -15.05 13.89
C CYS A 56 1.32 -15.23 15.04
N SER A 57 1.25 -14.26 15.95
CA SER A 57 0.39 -14.33 17.15
C SER A 57 -1.10 -14.31 16.85
N ARG A 58 -1.50 -13.76 15.70
CA ARG A 58 -2.90 -13.66 15.25
C ARG A 58 -3.21 -14.61 14.09
N SER A 59 -2.31 -15.54 13.79
CA SER A 59 -2.59 -16.63 12.86
C SER A 59 -3.62 -17.58 13.47
N ARG A 60 -4.25 -18.42 12.64
CA ARG A 60 -5.24 -19.42 13.08
C ARG A 60 -4.67 -20.47 14.03
N GLN A 61 -3.36 -20.72 13.95
CA GLN A 61 -2.64 -21.69 14.77
C GLN A 61 -1.25 -21.15 15.12
N PRO A 62 -1.15 -20.19 16.06
CA PRO A 62 0.12 -19.57 16.43
C PRO A 62 1.16 -20.58 16.93
N GLU A 63 0.72 -21.65 17.60
CA GLU A 63 1.57 -22.74 18.09
C GLU A 63 2.21 -23.59 16.99
N ALA A 64 1.66 -23.55 15.77
CA ALA A 64 2.19 -24.28 14.63
C ALA A 64 3.20 -23.46 13.79
N VAL A 65 3.44 -22.20 14.18
CA VAL A 65 4.40 -21.31 13.51
C VAL A 65 5.82 -21.81 13.76
N LEU A 66 6.58 -21.95 12.69
CA LEU A 66 7.99 -22.32 12.73
C LEU A 66 8.86 -21.07 12.80
N ASP A 67 9.85 -21.08 13.70
CA ASP A 67 10.86 -20.02 13.82
C ASP A 67 10.29 -18.59 13.78
N GLN A 68 9.32 -18.31 14.66
CA GLN A 68 8.63 -17.01 14.72
C GLN A 68 9.60 -15.81 14.71
N GLU A 69 10.72 -15.91 15.44
CA GLU A 69 11.73 -14.85 15.49
C GLU A 69 12.42 -14.63 14.14
N ILE A 70 12.73 -15.72 13.43
CA ILE A 70 13.32 -15.64 12.09
C ILE A 70 12.32 -15.01 11.12
N PHE A 71 11.03 -15.38 11.22
CA PHE A 71 9.98 -14.76 10.43
C PHE A 71 9.88 -13.24 10.69
N ALA A 72 9.88 -12.82 11.96
CA ALA A 72 9.82 -11.41 12.34
C ALA A 72 11.05 -10.62 11.86
N LEU A 73 12.25 -11.19 11.98
CA LEU A 73 13.47 -10.57 11.46
C LEU A 73 13.46 -10.43 9.93
N LYS A 74 12.97 -11.45 9.21
CA LYS A 74 12.83 -11.37 7.75
C LYS A 74 11.80 -10.32 7.33
N MET A 75 10.68 -10.21 8.06
CA MET A 75 9.70 -9.14 7.85
C MET A 75 10.31 -7.75 8.10
N GLN A 76 11.13 -7.57 9.15
CA GLN A 76 11.87 -6.32 9.37
C GLN A 76 12.79 -5.98 8.20
N HIS A 77 13.55 -6.96 7.70
CA HIS A 77 14.43 -6.77 6.55
C HIS A 77 13.65 -6.36 5.30
N LEU A 78 12.51 -7.02 5.03
CA LEU A 78 11.65 -6.68 3.91
C LEU A 78 11.12 -5.24 4.02
N VAL A 79 10.55 -4.86 5.17
CA VAL A 79 10.01 -3.50 5.39
C VAL A 79 11.10 -2.43 5.27
N LEU A 80 12.32 -2.69 5.76
CA LEU A 80 13.46 -1.78 5.58
C LEU A 80 13.95 -1.71 4.14
N SER A 81 13.93 -2.83 3.41
CA SER A 81 14.27 -2.85 1.98
C SER A 81 13.28 -2.03 1.14
N VAL A 82 12.01 -2.01 1.55
CA VAL A 82 11.00 -1.12 0.99
C VAL A 82 11.38 0.31 1.35
N LYS A 83 11.61 0.65 2.63
CA LYS A 83 11.99 2.01 3.08
C LYS A 83 13.13 2.63 2.26
N SER A 84 14.21 1.89 2.03
CA SER A 84 15.38 2.37 1.29
C SER A 84 15.10 2.57 -0.21
N ARG A 85 14.17 1.80 -0.78
CA ARG A 85 13.78 1.85 -2.20
C ARG A 85 12.57 2.74 -2.47
N THR A 86 11.77 3.08 -1.46
CA THR A 86 10.70 4.07 -1.55
C THR A 86 11.26 5.52 -1.67
N LEU A 87 12.58 5.72 -1.65
CA LEU A 87 13.22 6.97 -2.13
C LEU A 87 13.39 7.00 -3.66
N ALA A 88 13.12 5.88 -4.35
CA ALA A 88 13.17 5.70 -5.79
C ALA A 88 11.84 5.11 -6.31
N LEU A 89 10.73 5.76 -5.94
CA LEU A 89 9.31 5.35 -6.11
C LEU A 89 8.85 5.01 -7.55
N GLY A 90 9.74 4.97 -8.54
CA GLY A 90 9.39 4.62 -9.93
C GLY A 90 9.42 3.12 -10.27
N SER A 91 10.02 2.23 -9.45
CA SER A 91 10.36 0.87 -9.93
C SER A 91 9.90 -0.32 -9.07
N MET A 92 9.33 -0.10 -7.88
CA MET A 92 8.99 -1.21 -6.98
C MET A 92 7.55 -1.67 -7.18
N ARG A 93 7.37 -2.94 -7.56
CA ARG A 93 6.05 -3.58 -7.70
C ARG A 93 5.57 -4.04 -6.33
N ILE A 94 4.37 -3.61 -5.91
CA ILE A 94 3.81 -4.01 -4.60
C ILE A 94 3.60 -5.53 -4.54
N GLY A 95 3.37 -6.16 -5.69
CA GLY A 95 3.22 -7.59 -5.85
C GLY A 95 4.49 -8.37 -5.59
N ASP A 96 5.68 -7.81 -5.85
CA ASP A 96 6.94 -8.45 -5.48
C ASP A 96 7.07 -8.54 -3.95
N ILE A 97 6.73 -7.45 -3.24
CA ILE A 97 6.72 -7.40 -1.77
C ILE A 97 5.73 -8.42 -1.21
N LEU A 98 4.49 -8.39 -1.69
CA LEU A 98 3.44 -9.32 -1.25
C LEU A 98 3.81 -10.78 -1.57
N HIS A 99 4.47 -11.03 -2.70
CA HIS A 99 4.99 -12.34 -3.04
C HIS A 99 6.03 -12.81 -2.01
N GLU A 100 7.01 -11.98 -1.68
CA GLU A 100 8.01 -12.30 -0.64
C GLU A 100 7.34 -12.60 0.72
N VAL A 101 6.35 -11.80 1.12
CA VAL A 101 5.56 -12.07 2.34
C VAL A 101 4.88 -13.44 2.27
N LEU A 102 4.19 -13.77 1.18
CA LEU A 102 3.50 -15.04 1.01
C LEU A 102 4.46 -16.25 1.02
N GLN A 103 5.67 -16.09 0.45
CA GLN A 103 6.72 -17.11 0.53
C GLN A 103 7.17 -17.34 1.98
N MET A 104 7.38 -16.27 2.74
CA MET A 104 7.76 -16.36 4.16
C MET A 104 6.65 -16.99 5.00
N VAL A 105 5.40 -16.58 4.77
CA VAL A 105 4.21 -17.12 5.44
C VAL A 105 4.12 -18.62 5.24
N ARG A 106 4.33 -19.09 4.00
CA ARG A 106 4.36 -20.53 3.69
C ARG A 106 5.51 -21.24 4.37
N ALA A 107 6.73 -20.69 4.28
CA ALA A 107 7.93 -21.33 4.83
C ALA A 107 7.91 -21.46 6.36
N HIS A 108 7.30 -20.50 7.06
CA HIS A 108 7.22 -20.48 8.53
C HIS A 108 5.86 -20.96 9.06
N HIS A 109 5.01 -21.53 8.20
CA HIS A 109 3.71 -22.10 8.58
C HIS A 109 2.77 -21.10 9.27
N VAL A 110 2.85 -19.81 8.92
CA VAL A 110 1.97 -18.77 9.44
C VAL A 110 0.59 -18.92 8.81
N ARG A 111 -0.34 -19.59 9.50
CA ARG A 111 -1.70 -19.84 8.97
C ARG A 111 -2.58 -18.59 9.06
N MET A 112 -2.54 -17.74 8.05
CA MET A 112 -3.35 -16.51 8.02
C MET A 112 -4.86 -16.78 7.92
N GLU A 113 -5.66 -15.83 8.39
CA GLU A 113 -7.13 -15.85 8.24
C GLU A 113 -7.55 -15.74 6.78
N GLY A 114 -8.65 -16.42 6.42
CA GLY A 114 -9.14 -16.48 5.03
C GLY A 114 -9.45 -15.11 4.44
N ASP A 115 -10.11 -14.25 5.22
CA ASP A 115 -10.44 -12.88 4.79
C ASP A 115 -9.18 -12.06 4.49
N PHE A 116 -8.13 -12.25 5.28
CA PHE A 116 -6.86 -11.53 5.09
C PHE A 116 -6.16 -11.97 3.80
N ILE A 117 -6.14 -13.28 3.52
CA ILE A 117 -5.62 -13.80 2.24
C ILE A 117 -6.38 -13.21 1.07
N ASN A 118 -7.70 -13.11 1.17
CA ASN A 118 -8.53 -12.60 0.09
C ASN A 118 -8.25 -11.11 -0.21
N VAL A 119 -7.99 -10.30 0.82
CA VAL A 119 -7.53 -8.90 0.64
C VAL A 119 -6.19 -8.85 -0.09
N VAL A 120 -5.21 -9.66 0.34
CA VAL A 120 -3.88 -9.72 -0.32
C VAL A 120 -4.01 -10.15 -1.78
N LEU A 121 -4.80 -11.19 -2.06
CA LEU A 121 -5.05 -11.69 -3.40
C LEU A 121 -5.73 -10.63 -4.27
N SER A 122 -6.70 -9.90 -3.72
CA SER A 122 -7.39 -8.81 -4.42
C SER A 122 -6.41 -7.71 -4.84
N ILE A 123 -5.44 -7.35 -3.98
CA ILE A 123 -4.40 -6.37 -4.32
C ILE A 123 -3.49 -6.89 -5.44
N LEU A 124 -3.08 -8.16 -5.37
CA LEU A 124 -2.24 -8.79 -6.41
C LEU A 124 -2.95 -8.83 -7.77
N LEU A 125 -4.24 -9.18 -7.79
CA LEU A 125 -5.05 -9.20 -9.01
C LEU A 125 -5.28 -7.80 -9.57
N LEU A 126 -5.53 -6.83 -8.68
CA LEU A 126 -5.69 -5.43 -9.05
C LEU A 126 -4.42 -4.86 -9.66
N GLU A 127 -3.25 -5.13 -9.08
CA GLU A 127 -1.99 -4.70 -9.67
C GLU A 127 -1.70 -5.42 -10.99
N GLY A 128 -1.89 -6.75 -11.04
CA GLY A 128 -1.64 -7.55 -12.24
C GLY A 128 -2.52 -7.13 -13.42
N SER A 129 -3.81 -6.86 -13.17
CA SER A 129 -4.75 -6.39 -14.20
C SER A 129 -4.52 -4.90 -14.52
N GLY A 130 -4.25 -4.09 -13.50
CA GLY A 130 -3.94 -2.67 -13.66
C GLY A 130 -2.70 -2.44 -14.52
N ARG A 131 -1.64 -3.23 -14.34
CA ARG A 131 -0.41 -3.15 -15.15
C ARG A 131 -0.59 -3.67 -16.57
N GLN A 132 -1.51 -4.60 -16.81
CA GLN A 132 -1.87 -4.99 -18.17
C GLN A 132 -2.55 -3.85 -18.93
N LEU A 133 -3.32 -3.00 -18.23
CA LEU A 133 -3.98 -1.82 -18.81
C LEU A 133 -3.05 -0.61 -18.91
N ASN A 134 -2.22 -0.38 -17.89
CA ASN A 134 -1.26 0.71 -17.82
C ASN A 134 0.04 0.21 -17.15
N PRO A 135 1.09 -0.14 -17.91
CA PRO A 135 2.33 -0.69 -17.36
C PRO A 135 3.02 0.20 -16.32
N ASP A 136 2.86 1.52 -16.46
CA ASP A 136 3.48 2.54 -15.63
C ASP A 136 2.65 2.91 -14.39
N ILE A 137 1.54 2.20 -14.14
CA ILE A 137 0.70 2.46 -12.98
C ILE A 137 1.45 2.13 -11.68
N ASP A 138 1.56 3.12 -10.80
CA ASP A 138 1.94 2.93 -9.41
C ASP A 138 0.69 2.92 -8.52
N LEU A 139 0.32 1.73 -8.06
CA LEU A 139 -0.83 1.50 -7.20
C LEU A 139 -0.70 2.24 -5.86
N LEU A 140 0.53 2.32 -5.30
CA LEU A 140 0.76 3.00 -4.02
C LEU A 140 0.52 4.49 -4.17
N SER A 141 1.11 5.12 -5.18
CA SER A 141 0.90 6.54 -5.47
C SER A 141 -0.56 6.86 -5.77
N SER A 142 -1.26 5.98 -6.50
CA SER A 142 -2.69 6.12 -6.82
C SER A 142 -3.60 5.98 -5.60
N ALA A 143 -3.19 5.21 -4.58
CA ALA A 143 -3.96 5.02 -3.35
C ALA A 143 -3.79 6.17 -2.34
N LEU A 144 -2.69 6.93 -2.39
CA LEU A 144 -2.40 8.01 -1.44
C LEU A 144 -3.54 9.05 -1.30
N PRO A 145 -4.17 9.56 -2.38
CA PRO A 145 -5.27 10.51 -2.27
C PRO A 145 -6.50 9.94 -1.54
N ILE A 146 -6.78 8.64 -1.76
CA ILE A 146 -7.90 7.94 -1.13
C ILE A 146 -7.61 7.75 0.36
N LEU A 147 -6.40 7.33 0.71
CA LEU A 147 -5.94 7.22 2.09
C LEU A 147 -6.02 8.58 2.83
N ARG A 148 -5.72 9.69 2.13
CA ARG A 148 -5.88 11.05 2.67
C ARG A 148 -7.33 11.41 2.95
N GLN A 149 -8.25 11.11 2.02
CA GLN A 149 -9.68 11.37 2.22
C GLN A 149 -10.25 10.53 3.36
N LEU A 150 -9.87 9.25 3.45
CA LEU A 150 -10.29 8.36 4.53
C LEU A 150 -9.73 8.82 5.89
N GLY A 151 -8.47 9.23 5.96
CA GLY A 151 -7.87 9.80 7.18
C GLY A 151 -8.55 11.10 7.62
N ALA A 152 -8.88 11.98 6.68
CA ALA A 152 -9.57 13.25 6.96
C ALA A 152 -11.03 13.06 7.39
N GLN A 153 -11.79 12.17 6.72
CA GLN A 153 -13.17 11.83 7.09
C GLN A 153 -13.23 11.10 8.43
N SER A 154 -12.23 10.27 8.73
CA SER A 154 -12.11 9.60 10.01
C SER A 154 -11.73 10.56 11.15
N GLY A 155 -11.31 11.80 10.88
CA GLY A 155 -10.92 12.78 11.91
C GLY A 155 -12.02 13.11 12.92
N GLY A 156 -13.31 13.03 12.54
CA GLY A 156 -14.43 13.22 13.46
C GLY A 156 -14.73 12.01 14.38
N GLY A 157 -14.31 10.80 13.97
CA GLY A 157 -14.53 9.55 14.72
C GLY A 157 -13.29 9.01 15.43
N MET A 158 -12.09 9.24 14.88
CA MET A 158 -10.80 8.78 15.41
C MET A 158 -10.43 9.47 16.73
N LEU A 159 -10.87 10.71 16.96
CA LEU A 159 -10.64 11.40 18.22
C LEU A 159 -11.34 10.73 19.42
N ARG A 160 -12.40 9.93 19.19
CA ARG A 160 -13.13 9.24 20.27
C ARG A 160 -12.46 7.94 20.72
N GLN A 161 -11.55 7.37 19.92
CA GLN A 161 -10.95 6.05 20.21
C GLN A 161 -9.41 6.07 20.33
N GLY A 162 -8.81 7.24 20.58
CA GLY A 162 -7.41 7.35 21.02
C GLY A 162 -6.33 6.98 19.99
N ASP A 163 -6.67 6.85 18.71
CA ASP A 163 -5.75 6.32 17.69
C ASP A 163 -4.90 7.42 17.02
N PHE A 164 -4.11 8.12 17.85
CA PHE A 164 -3.19 9.20 17.43
C PHE A 164 -2.07 8.73 16.47
N SER A 165 -1.85 7.43 16.30
CA SER A 165 -0.79 6.89 15.43
C SER A 165 -1.14 6.96 13.94
N MET A 166 -2.39 6.72 13.54
CA MET A 166 -2.78 6.90 12.13
C MET A 166 -2.64 8.35 11.66
N LEU A 167 -2.78 9.31 12.59
CA LEU A 167 -2.53 10.73 12.35
C LEU A 167 -1.04 11.02 12.14
N LYS A 168 -0.15 10.30 12.84
CA LYS A 168 1.31 10.34 12.63
C LYS A 168 1.72 9.68 11.31
N VAL A 169 1.12 8.55 10.96
CA VAL A 169 1.30 7.89 9.66
C VAL A 169 0.91 8.84 8.54
N TRP A 170 -0.26 9.48 8.66
CA TRP A 170 -0.72 10.49 7.71
C TRP A 170 0.23 11.69 7.63
N ALA A 171 0.63 12.27 8.76
CA ALA A 171 1.58 13.39 8.80
C ALA A 171 2.95 13.01 8.20
N GLY A 172 3.42 11.78 8.43
CA GLY A 172 4.65 11.25 7.85
C GLY A 172 4.57 11.09 6.33
N LEU A 173 3.43 10.60 5.81
CA LEU A 173 3.17 10.51 4.38
C LEU A 173 3.11 11.90 3.72
N GLU A 174 2.47 12.88 4.37
CA GLU A 174 2.38 14.25 3.85
C GLU A 174 3.74 14.95 3.85
N ALA A 175 4.50 14.87 4.95
CA ALA A 175 5.86 15.42 5.05
C ALA A 175 6.81 14.80 4.01
N ARG A 176 6.67 13.50 3.72
CA ARG A 176 7.45 12.79 2.71
C ARG A 176 7.19 13.32 1.30
N LYS A 177 5.94 13.66 0.97
CA LYS A 177 5.60 14.24 -0.34
C LYS A 177 6.20 15.63 -0.52
N TYR A 178 6.18 16.48 0.52
CA TYR A 178 6.82 17.80 0.44
C TYR A 178 8.33 17.70 0.20
N MET A 179 9.01 16.74 0.82
CA MET A 179 10.43 16.52 0.57
C MET A 179 10.71 15.99 -0.85
N GLN A 180 9.87 15.08 -1.38
CA GLN A 180 10.04 14.59 -2.76
C GLN A 180 9.75 15.67 -3.81
N ALA A 181 8.67 16.43 -3.65
CA ALA A 181 8.36 17.55 -4.54
C ALA A 181 9.50 18.58 -4.55
N SER A 182 10.10 18.84 -3.38
CA SER A 182 11.24 19.76 -3.25
C SER A 182 12.50 19.24 -3.95
N VAL A 183 12.77 17.93 -3.91
CA VAL A 183 13.93 17.34 -4.60
C VAL A 183 13.73 17.33 -6.10
N GLU A 184 12.55 16.97 -6.59
CA GLU A 184 12.22 17.03 -8.03
C GLU A 184 12.25 18.47 -8.56
N ASP A 185 11.74 19.44 -7.79
CA ASP A 185 11.78 20.86 -8.16
C ASP A 185 13.21 21.41 -8.16
N VAL A 186 14.06 21.01 -7.21
CA VAL A 186 15.50 21.38 -7.19
C VAL A 186 16.24 20.72 -8.34
N GLU A 187 16.02 19.44 -8.62
CA GLU A 187 16.64 18.73 -9.75
C GLU A 187 16.21 19.35 -11.08
N ARG A 188 14.94 19.75 -11.21
CA ARG A 188 14.44 20.51 -12.36
C ARG A 188 15.13 21.88 -12.44
N ALA A 189 15.25 22.61 -11.33
CA ALA A 189 15.89 23.92 -11.31
C ALA A 189 17.39 23.87 -11.63
N VAL A 190 18.09 22.80 -11.26
CA VAL A 190 19.49 22.54 -11.68
C VAL A 190 19.56 22.15 -13.16
N LYS A 191 18.69 21.25 -13.62
CA LYS A 191 18.69 20.75 -15.01
C LYS A 191 18.35 21.82 -16.04
N TYR A 192 17.55 22.82 -15.67
CA TYR A 192 17.21 23.97 -16.50
C TYR A 192 17.99 25.24 -16.13
N ASP A 193 19.06 25.11 -15.35
CA ASP A 193 19.99 26.19 -14.98
C ASP A 193 19.30 27.44 -14.39
N GLN A 194 18.20 27.22 -13.65
CA GLN A 194 17.40 28.29 -13.04
C GLN A 194 17.96 28.75 -11.69
N LEU A 195 18.93 28.04 -11.12
CA LEU A 195 19.58 28.37 -9.85
C LEU A 195 20.90 29.15 -10.03
N SER A 196 21.49 29.12 -11.22
CA SER A 196 22.70 29.86 -11.58
C SER A 196 22.60 30.32 -13.03
N PRO A 197 21.80 31.37 -13.34
CA PRO A 197 21.79 31.92 -14.68
C PRO A 197 23.21 32.35 -15.04
N ASN A 198 23.80 31.71 -16.07
CA ASN A 198 25.11 32.09 -16.59
C ASN A 198 25.07 33.57 -17.01
N VAL A 199 25.85 34.39 -16.29
CA VAL A 199 26.26 35.73 -16.69
C VAL A 199 27.59 35.61 -17.41
#